data_AF-A0A940F8C2-F1
#
_entry.id   AF-A0A940F8C2-F1
#
_cell.length_a   1.000
_cell.length_b   1.000
_cell.length_c   1.000
_cell.angle_alpha   90.00
_cell.angle_beta   90.00
_cell.angle_gamma   90.00
#
_symmetry.space_group_name_H-M   'P 1'
#
loop_
_entity.id
_entity.type
_entity.pdbx_description
1 polymer ?
#
loop_
_entity_poly.entity_id
_entity_poly.type
_entity_poly.pdbx_seq_one_letter_code
_entity_poly.pdbx_strand_id
1 'polypeptide(L)'
;MARALRAIVHGRVQGVGFRAATVDRAVELGLLGWAKNQNDGTVAVHAEGDNAAVDALEAWLQEGPAAANVERVELVAAKVEGHEQFAVRGVPAGRFVVEPEAEGEGFLLWLELEDGWRRWRLTKPPSMVPADKRFAMLQDAAGDEPAPAGYVDAGLYEQGGRVAWPEAVERGHAVFVLHGQSLLGGFALQRTRGDGPGSGWFLIKRRDEFAVSR
;
A
#
# COMPACT_ATOMS: atom_id res chain seq x y z
N MET A 1 4.73 -22.64 7.87
CA MET A 1 4.28 -22.11 6.56
C MET A 1 3.46 -20.87 6.85
N ALA A 2 3.67 -19.78 6.10
CA ALA A 2 2.90 -18.56 6.31
C ALA A 2 1.45 -18.74 5.81
N ARG A 3 0.48 -18.28 6.60
CA ARG A 3 -0.95 -18.21 6.29
C ARG A 3 -1.39 -16.76 6.28
N ALA A 4 -2.47 -16.46 5.56
CA ALA A 4 -3.19 -15.20 5.67
C ALA A 4 -4.64 -15.43 6.10
N LEU A 5 -5.23 -14.45 6.78
CA LEU A 5 -6.67 -14.30 6.99
C LEU A 5 -7.12 -12.93 6.49
N ARG A 6 -8.39 -12.85 6.09
CA ARG A 6 -9.11 -11.59 5.93
C ARG A 6 -10.35 -11.64 6.81
N ALA A 7 -10.57 -10.62 7.62
CA ALA A 7 -11.68 -10.55 8.55
C ALA A 7 -12.49 -9.26 8.35
N ILE A 8 -13.81 -9.35 8.49
CA ILE A 8 -14.71 -8.20 8.60
C ILE A 8 -15.33 -8.21 9.99
N VAL A 9 -15.01 -7.20 10.78
CA VAL A 9 -15.45 -7.06 12.17
C VAL A 9 -16.65 -6.12 12.23
N HIS A 10 -17.74 -6.60 12.79
CA HIS A 10 -19.01 -5.87 12.95
C HIS A 10 -19.23 -5.45 14.42
N GLY A 11 -20.02 -4.39 14.60
CA GLY A 11 -20.43 -3.87 15.91
C GLY A 11 -19.95 -2.45 16.16
N ARG A 12 -19.76 -2.08 17.44
CA ARG A 12 -19.18 -0.79 17.81
C ARG A 12 -17.65 -0.87 17.73
N VAL A 13 -17.13 -0.78 16.51
CA VAL A 13 -15.71 -1.01 16.21
C VAL A 13 -15.00 0.19 15.57
N GLN A 14 -15.73 1.27 15.26
CA GLN A 14 -15.16 2.54 14.81
C GLN A 14 -15.25 3.61 15.90
N GLY A 15 -14.30 4.56 15.90
CA GLY A 15 -14.22 5.61 16.92
C GLY A 15 -13.76 5.14 18.31
N VAL A 16 -13.32 3.87 18.43
CA VAL A 16 -12.95 3.21 19.70
C VAL A 16 -11.49 2.74 19.74
N GLY A 17 -10.67 3.19 18.78
CA GLY A 17 -9.26 2.79 18.69
C GLY A 17 -9.01 1.38 18.14
N PHE A 18 -10.02 0.69 17.60
CA PHE A 18 -9.93 -0.70 17.13
C PHE A 18 -8.76 -0.95 16.17
N ARG A 19 -8.61 -0.12 15.13
CA ARG A 19 -7.53 -0.27 14.14
C ARG A 19 -6.14 -0.17 14.77
N ALA A 20 -5.94 0.81 15.67
CA ALA A 20 -4.65 1.00 16.35
C ALA A 20 -4.34 -0.19 17.26
N ALA A 21 -5.30 -0.61 18.09
CA ALA A 21 -5.14 -1.78 18.95
C ALA A 21 -4.90 -3.08 18.16
N THR A 22 -5.52 -3.22 16.97
CA THR A 22 -5.26 -4.35 16.07
C THR A 22 -3.83 -4.33 15.56
N VAL A 23 -3.30 -3.16 15.17
CA VAL A 23 -1.91 -3.00 14.76
C VAL A 23 -0.97 -3.38 15.89
N ASP A 24 -1.18 -2.84 17.10
CA ASP A 24 -0.35 -3.14 18.26
C ASP A 24 -0.33 -4.64 18.54
N ARG A 25 -1.51 -5.26 18.57
CA ARG A 25 -1.65 -6.70 18.81
C ARG A 25 -0.98 -7.55 17.72
N ALA A 26 -1.15 -7.16 16.45
CA ALA A 26 -0.54 -7.88 15.35
C ALA A 26 1.00 -7.77 15.37
N VAL A 27 1.53 -6.60 15.73
CA VAL A 27 2.97 -6.39 15.89
C VAL A 27 3.54 -7.24 17.02
N GLU A 28 2.87 -7.31 18.17
CA GLU A 28 3.25 -8.22 19.28
C GLU A 28 3.32 -9.69 18.85
N LEU A 29 2.40 -10.10 17.97
CA LEU A 29 2.31 -11.46 17.44
C LEU A 29 3.26 -11.71 16.26
N GLY A 30 4.00 -10.70 15.80
CA GLY A 30 4.91 -10.80 14.65
C GLY A 30 4.19 -10.92 13.29
N LEU A 31 2.95 -10.47 13.20
CA LEU A 31 2.14 -10.51 11.98
C LEU A 31 2.37 -9.29 11.08
N LEU A 32 2.08 -9.46 9.79
CA LEU A 32 2.09 -8.41 8.76
C LEU A 32 0.69 -8.27 8.17
N GLY A 33 0.35 -7.12 7.59
CA GLY A 33 -1.00 -6.88 7.08
C GLY A 33 -1.51 -5.47 7.35
N TRP A 34 -2.80 -5.36 7.64
CA TRP A 34 -3.44 -4.08 7.88
C TRP A 34 -4.81 -4.16 8.57
N ALA A 35 -5.23 -3.03 9.13
CA ALA A 35 -6.61 -2.80 9.59
C ALA A 35 -7.19 -1.51 8.97
N LYS A 36 -8.41 -1.57 8.43
CA LYS A 36 -9.08 -0.47 7.69
C LYS A 36 -10.51 -0.27 8.17
N ASN A 37 -10.93 0.98 8.32
CA ASN A 37 -12.35 1.30 8.53
C ASN A 37 -13.06 1.27 7.19
N GLN A 38 -14.22 0.63 7.15
CA GLN A 38 -15.09 0.60 5.99
C GLN A 38 -16.19 1.65 6.13
N ASN A 39 -16.75 2.08 5.00
CA ASN A 39 -17.79 3.12 4.98
C ASN A 39 -19.12 2.65 5.60
N ASP A 40 -19.32 1.35 5.73
CA ASP A 40 -20.50 0.73 6.34
C ASP A 40 -20.42 0.59 7.87
N GLY A 41 -19.37 1.14 8.49
CA GLY A 41 -19.15 1.08 9.94
C GLY A 41 -18.37 -0.16 10.41
N THR A 42 -18.02 -1.09 9.52
CA THR A 42 -17.20 -2.26 9.87
C THR A 42 -15.70 -1.94 9.90
N VAL A 43 -14.90 -2.86 10.46
CA VAL A 43 -13.44 -2.84 10.33
C VAL A 43 -12.99 -4.06 9.54
N ALA A 44 -12.31 -3.83 8.42
CA ALA A 44 -11.66 -4.88 7.64
C ALA A 44 -10.22 -5.08 8.14
N VAL A 45 -9.79 -6.33 8.26
CA VAL A 45 -8.44 -6.71 8.67
C VAL A 45 -7.89 -7.72 7.68
N HIS A 46 -6.65 -7.54 7.25
CA HIS A 46 -5.84 -8.57 6.61
C HIS A 46 -4.65 -8.85 7.51
N ALA A 47 -4.37 -10.11 7.79
CA ALA A 47 -3.22 -10.49 8.58
C ALA A 47 -2.55 -11.71 7.98
N GLU A 48 -1.23 -11.71 7.94
CA GLU A 48 -0.42 -12.82 7.44
C GLU A 48 0.82 -13.05 8.29
N GLY A 49 1.20 -14.33 8.44
CA GLY A 49 2.31 -14.76 9.27
C GLY A 49 2.19 -16.22 9.67
N ASP A 50 2.78 -16.58 10.82
CA ASP A 50 2.71 -17.94 11.36
C ASP A 50 1.29 -18.32 11.78
N ASN A 51 0.90 -19.58 11.54
CA ASN A 51 -0.45 -20.06 11.81
C ASN A 51 -0.93 -19.74 13.24
N ALA A 52 -0.11 -20.03 14.25
CA ALA A 52 -0.47 -19.79 15.64
C ALA A 52 -0.66 -18.30 15.97
N ALA A 53 0.13 -17.43 15.33
CA ALA A 53 -0.02 -15.98 15.48
C ALA A 53 -1.31 -15.49 14.81
N VAL A 54 -1.60 -16.00 13.61
CA VAL A 54 -2.84 -15.71 12.87
C VAL A 54 -4.07 -16.13 13.67
N ASP A 55 -4.07 -17.34 14.24
CA ASP A 55 -5.16 -17.85 15.09
C ASP A 55 -5.32 -17.01 16.38
N ALA A 56 -4.21 -16.56 16.98
CA ALA A 56 -4.23 -15.70 18.16
C ALA A 56 -4.81 -14.32 17.86
N LEU A 57 -4.52 -13.75 16.68
CA LEU A 57 -5.15 -12.49 16.26
C LEU A 57 -6.63 -12.69 15.95
N GLU A 58 -6.99 -13.78 15.26
CA GLU A 58 -8.38 -14.13 14.96
C GLU A 58 -9.24 -14.20 16.24
N ALA A 59 -8.74 -14.88 17.27
CA ALA A 59 -9.40 -14.95 18.58
C ALA A 59 -9.54 -13.56 19.22
N TRP A 60 -8.46 -12.76 19.19
CA TRP A 60 -8.50 -11.40 19.75
C TRP A 60 -9.49 -10.48 19.02
N LEU A 61 -9.66 -10.62 17.70
CA LEU A 61 -10.62 -9.83 16.92
C LEU A 61 -12.08 -10.05 17.35
N GLN A 62 -12.40 -11.18 17.98
CA GLN A 62 -13.73 -11.45 18.54
C GLN A 62 -14.02 -10.61 19.79
N GLU A 63 -12.97 -10.12 20.47
CA GLU A 63 -13.08 -9.32 21.69
C GLU A 63 -12.83 -7.83 21.39
N GLY A 64 -11.72 -7.54 20.69
CA GLY A 64 -11.27 -6.18 20.40
C GLY A 64 -10.72 -5.44 21.62
N PRO A 65 -10.42 -4.13 21.50
CA PRO A 65 -10.02 -3.31 22.64
C PRO A 65 -11.18 -3.05 23.60
N ALA A 66 -10.88 -2.66 24.84
CA ALA A 66 -11.86 -2.49 25.92
C ALA A 66 -13.04 -1.53 25.60
N ALA A 67 -12.85 -0.56 24.70
CA ALA A 67 -13.89 0.39 24.31
C ALA A 67 -14.78 -0.11 23.14
N ALA A 68 -14.43 -1.25 22.53
CA ALA A 68 -15.20 -1.85 21.45
C ALA A 68 -16.29 -2.78 21.97
N ASN A 69 -17.32 -2.98 21.15
CA ASN A 69 -18.26 -4.07 21.31
C ASN A 69 -18.33 -4.81 19.97
N VAL A 70 -17.66 -5.95 19.88
CA VAL A 70 -17.65 -6.81 18.69
C VAL A 70 -18.91 -7.66 18.70
N GLU A 71 -19.73 -7.54 17.66
CA GLU A 71 -20.96 -8.32 17.54
C GLU A 71 -20.72 -9.62 16.77
N ARG A 72 -19.83 -9.56 15.77
CA ARG A 72 -19.51 -10.69 14.89
C ARG A 72 -18.24 -10.42 14.10
N VAL A 73 -17.49 -11.47 13.81
CA VAL A 73 -16.38 -11.46 12.87
C VAL A 73 -16.67 -12.43 11.73
N GLU A 74 -16.61 -11.95 10.49
CA GLU A 74 -16.63 -12.79 9.29
C GLU A 74 -15.21 -13.10 8.84
N LEU A 75 -14.92 -14.36 8.53
CA LEU A 75 -13.64 -14.76 7.95
C LEU A 75 -13.80 -15.02 6.46
N VAL A 76 -12.91 -14.41 5.69
CA VAL A 76 -12.83 -14.53 4.24
C VAL A 76 -11.50 -15.19 3.89
N ALA A 77 -11.53 -16.11 2.93
CA ALA A 77 -10.32 -16.75 2.43
C ALA A 77 -9.35 -15.70 1.87
N ALA A 78 -8.11 -15.71 2.35
CA ALA A 78 -7.07 -14.78 1.95
C ALA A 78 -5.81 -15.53 1.48
N LYS A 79 -5.08 -14.91 0.56
CA LYS A 79 -3.74 -15.35 0.18
C LYS A 79 -2.73 -14.45 0.87
N VAL A 80 -1.52 -14.96 1.06
CA VAL A 80 -0.38 -14.14 1.50
C VAL A 80 -0.06 -13.15 0.37
N GLU A 81 -0.15 -11.86 0.67
CA GLU A 81 0.09 -10.75 -0.25
C GLU A 81 1.54 -10.22 -0.14
N GLY A 82 2.26 -10.66 0.89
CA GLY A 82 3.66 -10.30 1.15
C GLY A 82 3.78 -8.89 1.69
N HIS A 83 2.90 -8.48 2.60
CA HIS A 83 2.99 -7.21 3.30
C HIS A 83 4.32 -7.10 4.04
N GLU A 84 4.88 -5.90 4.08
CA GLU A 84 6.17 -5.67 4.74
C GLU A 84 5.98 -5.15 6.16
N GLN A 85 4.78 -4.74 6.55
CA GLN A 85 4.44 -4.23 7.88
C GLN A 85 3.00 -4.61 8.23
N PHE A 86 2.61 -4.38 9.49
CA PHE A 86 1.21 -4.28 9.88
C PHE A 86 0.87 -2.80 10.12
N ALA A 87 -0.12 -2.25 9.41
CA ALA A 87 -0.43 -0.82 9.50
C ALA A 87 -1.93 -0.51 9.40
N VAL A 88 -2.30 0.68 9.88
CA VAL A 88 -3.63 1.23 9.60
C VAL A 88 -3.73 1.61 8.12
N ARG A 89 -4.79 1.14 7.45
CA ARG A 89 -5.18 1.52 6.09
C ARG A 89 -6.28 2.59 6.11
N GLY A 90 -6.43 3.31 5.00
CA GLY A 90 -7.36 4.42 4.83
C GLY A 90 -6.78 5.78 5.26
N VAL A 91 -5.46 5.89 5.45
CA VAL A 91 -4.79 7.14 5.80
C VAL A 91 -3.87 7.52 4.64
N PRO A 92 -4.19 8.57 3.86
CA PRO A 92 -3.37 9.01 2.74
C PRO A 92 -1.99 9.47 3.21
N ALA A 93 -0.95 9.06 2.48
CA ALA A 93 0.40 9.60 2.59
C ALA A 93 0.64 10.78 1.63
N GLY A 94 -0.15 10.87 0.55
CA GLY A 94 -0.10 11.97 -0.41
C GLY A 94 -0.94 11.67 -1.65
N ARG A 95 -0.81 12.50 -2.68
CA ARG A 95 -1.40 12.29 -4.01
C ARG A 95 -0.42 11.67 -5.00
N PHE A 96 -0.97 11.01 -6.01
CA PHE A 96 -0.22 10.58 -7.17
C PHE A 96 -0.88 11.03 -8.47
N VAL A 97 -0.07 11.16 -9.52
CA VAL A 97 -0.52 11.43 -10.87
C VAL A 97 0.30 10.56 -11.83
N VAL A 98 -0.36 10.03 -12.85
CA VAL A 98 0.31 9.41 -14.01
C VAL A 98 -0.12 10.15 -15.27
N GLU A 99 0.84 10.58 -16.07
CA GLU A 99 0.60 11.29 -17.33
C GLU A 99 1.53 10.76 -18.43
N PRO A 100 1.16 10.86 -19.72
CA PRO A 100 2.09 10.61 -20.80
C PRO A 100 3.16 11.70 -20.83
N GLU A 101 4.38 11.34 -21.24
CA GLU A 101 5.42 12.33 -21.49
C GLU A 101 5.02 13.19 -22.70
N ALA A 102 5.11 14.52 -22.58
CA ALA A 102 4.71 15.44 -23.65
C ALA A 102 5.52 15.26 -24.93
N GLU A 103 6.82 14.97 -24.77
CA GLU A 103 7.77 14.71 -25.85
C GLU A 103 8.35 13.30 -25.69
N GLY A 104 7.64 12.29 -26.23
CA GLY A 104 8.13 10.91 -26.25
C GLY A 104 7.03 9.87 -26.15
N GLU A 105 7.45 8.62 -25.93
CA GLU A 105 6.57 7.46 -25.73
C GLU A 105 6.54 7.01 -24.26
N GLY A 106 7.09 7.84 -23.36
CA GLY A 106 7.20 7.56 -21.93
C GLY A 106 5.97 7.96 -21.12
N PHE A 107 6.01 7.64 -19.84
CA PHE A 107 5.01 8.06 -18.85
C PHE A 107 5.71 8.65 -17.64
N LEU A 108 5.09 9.61 -16.97
CA LEU A 108 5.58 10.19 -15.73
C LEU A 108 4.68 9.74 -14.58
N LEU A 109 5.27 9.08 -13.58
CA LEU A 109 4.64 8.81 -12.29
C LEU A 109 5.10 9.88 -11.31
N TRP A 110 4.15 10.70 -10.85
CA TRP A 110 4.34 11.71 -9.83
C TRP A 110 3.80 11.20 -8.50
N LEU A 111 4.57 11.41 -7.43
CA LEU A 111 4.14 11.21 -6.05
C LEU A 111 4.36 12.52 -5.29
N GLU A 112 3.36 12.95 -4.55
CA GLU A 112 3.45 14.05 -3.58
C GLU A 112 4.05 13.50 -2.28
N LEU A 113 5.21 14.01 -1.86
CA LEU A 113 5.85 13.68 -0.59
C LEU A 113 5.79 14.91 0.34
N GLU A 114 6.12 14.72 1.62
CA GLU A 114 6.17 15.81 2.60
C GLU A 114 7.12 16.95 2.20
N ASP A 115 8.17 16.63 1.44
CA ASP A 115 9.18 17.56 0.95
C ASP A 115 8.97 17.96 -0.53
N GLY A 116 7.76 17.78 -1.04
CA GLY A 116 7.33 18.18 -2.38
C GLY A 116 7.18 17.01 -3.36
N TRP A 117 6.82 17.35 -4.60
CA TRP A 117 6.57 16.34 -5.63
C TRP A 117 7.85 15.68 -6.12
N ARG A 118 7.82 14.36 -6.29
CA ARG A 118 8.87 13.57 -6.95
C ARG A 118 8.30 12.89 -8.18
N ARG A 119 9.11 12.74 -9.23
CA ARG A 119 8.68 12.13 -10.48
C ARG A 119 9.63 11.04 -10.97
N TRP A 120 9.03 9.96 -11.46
CA TRP A 120 9.71 8.86 -12.12
C TRP A 120 9.27 8.77 -13.57
N ARG A 121 10.23 8.81 -14.49
CA ARG A 121 9.98 8.54 -15.91
C ARG A 121 9.97 7.04 -16.15
N LEU A 122 8.83 6.51 -16.58
CA LEU A 122 8.61 5.13 -16.99
C LEU A 122 8.77 4.97 -18.50
N THR A 123 9.40 3.88 -18.91
CA THR A 123 9.59 3.53 -20.34
C THR A 123 8.36 2.91 -21.00
N LYS A 124 7.39 2.47 -20.20
CA LYS A 124 6.15 1.80 -20.59
C LYS A 124 5.07 2.18 -19.56
N PRO A 125 3.77 2.13 -19.89
CA PRO A 125 2.72 2.48 -18.93
C PRO A 125 2.78 1.56 -17.70
N PRO A 126 2.37 2.01 -16.51
CA PRO A 126 2.22 1.15 -15.34
C PRO A 126 1.45 -0.14 -15.67
N SER A 127 1.78 -1.24 -15.00
CA SER A 127 1.11 -2.54 -15.21
C SER A 127 0.40 -2.98 -13.95
N MET A 128 -0.77 -3.59 -14.10
CA MET A 128 -1.46 -4.34 -13.05
C MET A 128 -1.00 -5.81 -12.98
N VAL A 129 -0.08 -6.23 -13.86
CA VAL A 129 0.48 -7.60 -13.87
C VAL A 129 1.80 -7.62 -13.06
N PRO A 130 1.90 -8.37 -11.94
CA PRO A 130 3.10 -8.38 -11.09
C PRO A 130 4.40 -8.80 -11.80
N ALA A 131 4.31 -9.60 -12.87
CA ALA A 131 5.47 -10.02 -13.66
C ALA A 131 6.02 -8.90 -14.56
N ASP A 132 5.24 -7.85 -14.83
CA ASP A 132 5.60 -6.75 -15.72
C ASP A 132 6.31 -5.63 -14.96
N LYS A 133 7.61 -5.83 -14.68
CA LYS A 133 8.43 -4.78 -14.06
C LYS A 133 8.58 -3.61 -15.04
N ARG A 134 8.18 -2.40 -14.61
CA ARG A 134 8.32 -1.18 -15.43
C ARG A 134 9.59 -0.45 -15.04
N PHE A 135 10.55 -0.40 -15.96
CA PHE A 135 11.76 0.36 -15.74
C PHE A 135 11.43 1.84 -15.64
N ALA A 136 11.94 2.46 -14.58
CA ALA A 136 11.68 3.83 -14.20
C ALA A 136 13.01 4.55 -13.90
N MET A 137 13.06 5.85 -14.13
CA MET A 137 14.20 6.69 -13.75
C MET A 137 13.67 7.83 -12.90
N LEU A 138 14.23 8.00 -11.70
CA LEU A 138 13.95 9.17 -10.88
C LEU A 138 14.52 10.40 -11.60
N GLN A 139 13.67 11.38 -11.90
CA GLN A 139 14.11 12.66 -12.44
C GLN A 139 14.14 13.66 -11.30
N ASP A 140 15.32 14.15 -10.94
CA ASP A 140 15.50 15.13 -9.89
C ASP A 140 14.73 16.41 -10.22
N ALA A 141 13.62 16.60 -9.53
CA ALA A 141 13.04 17.88 -9.22
C ALA A 141 12.01 17.63 -8.12
N ALA A 142 12.26 18.17 -6.92
CA ALA A 142 11.17 18.70 -6.13
C ALA A 142 10.47 19.72 -7.05
N GLY A 143 9.37 19.30 -7.66
CA GLY A 143 8.65 20.07 -8.66
C GLY A 143 7.43 20.75 -8.06
N ASP A 144 6.93 21.77 -8.77
CA ASP A 144 5.56 22.23 -8.57
C ASP A 144 4.58 21.09 -8.88
N GLU A 145 3.37 21.20 -8.34
CA GLU A 145 2.28 20.25 -8.62
C GLU A 145 2.08 20.07 -10.14
N PRO A 146 1.96 18.83 -10.64
CA PRO A 146 1.69 18.61 -12.05
C PRO A 146 0.38 19.30 -12.46
N ALA A 147 0.41 20.06 -13.55
CA ALA A 147 -0.78 20.77 -14.03
C ALA A 147 -1.92 19.78 -14.36
N PRO A 148 -3.18 20.07 -13.98
CA PRO A 148 -4.30 19.15 -14.22
C PRO A 148 -4.72 19.15 -15.69
N ALA A 149 -4.02 18.40 -16.54
CA ALA A 149 -4.40 18.18 -17.93
C ALA A 149 -3.89 16.83 -18.45
N GLY A 150 -4.78 15.97 -18.95
CA GLY A 150 -4.39 14.78 -19.72
C GLY A 150 -3.85 13.60 -18.90
N TYR A 151 -4.21 13.49 -17.62
CA TYR A 151 -3.79 12.37 -16.78
C TYR A 151 -4.32 11.03 -17.32
N VAL A 152 -3.45 10.02 -17.27
CA VAL A 152 -3.80 8.60 -17.46
C VAL A 152 -4.49 8.07 -16.21
N ASP A 153 -4.01 8.46 -15.03
CA ASP A 153 -4.65 8.16 -13.75
C ASP A 153 -4.18 9.15 -12.68
N ALA A 154 -4.96 9.31 -11.62
CA ALA A 154 -4.61 10.10 -10.46
C ALA A 154 -5.41 9.67 -9.23
N GLY A 155 -4.90 9.99 -8.05
CA GLY A 155 -5.62 9.70 -6.81
C GLY A 155 -4.78 9.91 -5.57
N LEU A 156 -5.21 9.29 -4.47
CA LEU A 156 -4.46 9.23 -3.23
C LEU A 156 -3.59 7.98 -3.21
N TYR A 157 -2.49 8.04 -2.46
CA TYR A 157 -1.73 6.85 -2.12
C TYR A 157 -1.47 6.76 -0.62
N GLU A 158 -1.19 5.56 -0.16
CA GLU A 158 -0.85 5.26 1.23
C GLU A 158 0.53 4.62 1.33
N GLN A 159 1.20 4.78 2.46
CA GLN A 159 2.41 4.03 2.76
C GLN A 159 2.09 2.52 2.85
N GLY A 160 2.98 1.69 2.31
CA GLY A 160 2.84 0.23 2.32
C GLY A 160 4.04 -0.52 2.89
N GLY A 161 5.19 0.15 3.08
CA GLY A 161 6.40 -0.43 3.67
C GLY A 161 6.72 0.17 5.04
N ARG A 162 7.66 -0.46 5.76
CA ARG A 162 8.08 -0.05 7.13
C ARG A 162 8.75 1.32 7.19
N VAL A 163 9.41 1.71 6.10
CA VAL A 163 10.16 2.97 6.03
C VAL A 163 9.22 4.05 5.50
N ALA A 164 9.15 5.17 6.23
CA ALA A 164 8.35 6.32 5.83
C ALA A 164 8.93 7.04 4.61
N TRP A 165 8.10 7.85 3.96
CA TRP A 165 8.54 8.79 2.95
C TRP A 165 9.15 10.03 3.61
N PRO A 166 10.16 10.71 3.03
CA PRO A 166 10.86 10.38 1.79
C PRO A 166 11.96 9.32 1.92
N GLU A 167 12.32 8.91 3.14
CA GLU A 167 13.45 8.01 3.44
C GLU A 167 13.39 6.68 2.65
N ALA A 168 12.20 6.15 2.37
CA ALA A 168 12.02 4.94 1.58
C ALA A 168 12.64 5.04 0.16
N VAL A 169 12.61 6.23 -0.45
CA VAL A 169 13.25 6.50 -1.75
C VAL A 169 14.77 6.51 -1.61
N GLU A 170 15.29 7.13 -0.56
CA GLU A 170 16.73 7.18 -0.28
C GLU A 170 17.30 5.77 -0.10
N ARG A 171 16.57 4.92 0.64
CA ARG A 171 16.91 3.51 0.85
C ARG A 171 16.74 2.63 -0.39
N GLY A 172 16.08 3.12 -1.44
CA GLY A 172 15.96 2.40 -2.70
C GLY A 172 14.83 1.38 -2.76
N HIS A 173 13.92 1.41 -1.79
CA HIS A 173 12.79 0.50 -1.74
C HIS A 173 11.62 1.18 -1.05
N ALA A 174 10.63 1.55 -1.86
CA ALA A 174 9.43 2.20 -1.38
C ALA A 174 8.20 1.41 -1.80
N VAL A 175 7.39 1.02 -0.81
CA VAL A 175 6.15 0.26 -1.02
C VAL A 175 4.98 1.16 -0.64
N PHE A 176 3.97 1.19 -1.49
CA PHE A 176 2.82 2.07 -1.37
C PHE A 176 1.59 1.43 -1.98
N VAL A 177 0.41 1.94 -1.63
CA VAL A 177 -0.87 1.51 -2.20
C VAL A 177 -1.51 2.68 -2.93
N LEU A 178 -1.87 2.47 -4.19
CA LEU A 178 -2.54 3.47 -5.02
C LEU A 178 -4.06 3.30 -4.94
N HIS A 179 -4.75 4.44 -4.91
CA HIS A 179 -6.20 4.55 -4.94
C HIS A 179 -6.63 5.41 -6.14
N GLY A 180 -6.30 4.95 -7.35
CA GLY A 180 -6.71 5.56 -8.61
C GLY A 180 -7.97 4.97 -9.21
N GLN A 181 -8.28 5.37 -10.45
CA GLN A 181 -9.34 4.76 -11.24
C GLN A 181 -8.90 3.44 -11.89
N SER A 182 -7.64 3.35 -12.31
CA SER A 182 -7.07 2.20 -13.02
C SER A 182 -5.91 1.54 -12.27
N LEU A 183 -5.19 2.31 -11.46
CA LEU A 183 -4.06 1.90 -10.65
C LEU A 183 -4.52 1.78 -9.20
N LEU A 184 -4.83 0.54 -8.84
CA LEU A 184 -5.37 0.17 -7.54
C LEU A 184 -4.45 -0.85 -6.84
N GLY A 185 -4.36 -0.75 -5.52
CA GLY A 185 -3.61 -1.72 -4.72
C GLY A 185 -2.12 -1.40 -4.59
N GLY A 186 -1.38 -2.37 -4.10
CA GLY A 186 0.03 -2.26 -3.77
C GLY A 186 0.96 -2.20 -4.97
N PHE A 187 1.93 -1.31 -4.89
CA PHE A 187 3.07 -1.15 -5.79
C PHE A 187 4.36 -1.04 -4.98
N ALA A 188 5.49 -1.31 -5.64
CA ALA A 188 6.81 -1.04 -5.11
C ALA A 188 7.67 -0.32 -6.16
N LEU A 189 8.37 0.71 -5.73
CA LEU A 189 9.53 1.28 -6.42
C LEU A 189 10.79 0.66 -5.82
N GLN A 190 11.51 -0.12 -6.62
CA GLN A 190 12.73 -0.81 -6.19
C GLN A 190 13.90 -0.34 -7.07
N ARG A 191 14.93 0.24 -6.44
CA ARG A 191 16.15 0.69 -7.11
C ARG A 191 16.95 -0.51 -7.60
N THR A 192 17.46 -0.42 -8.82
CA THR A 192 18.44 -1.35 -9.41
C THR A 192 19.83 -1.15 -8.79
N ARG A 193 20.82 -2.00 -9.10
CA ARG A 193 22.18 -1.82 -8.56
C ARG A 193 22.76 -0.46 -9.01
N GLY A 194 23.13 0.39 -8.04
CA GLY A 194 23.64 1.74 -8.21
C GLY A 194 23.15 2.66 -7.08
N ASP A 195 23.97 3.64 -6.69
CA ASP A 195 23.62 4.68 -5.70
C ASP A 195 23.64 6.07 -6.38
N GLY A 196 22.66 6.93 -6.04
CA GLY A 196 22.62 8.34 -6.46
C GLY A 196 21.69 8.71 -7.63
N PRO A 197 21.70 9.99 -8.05
CA PRO A 197 20.94 10.52 -9.19
C PRO A 197 21.20 9.73 -10.48
N GLY A 198 20.14 9.33 -11.19
CA GLY A 198 20.24 8.53 -12.42
C GLY A 198 20.25 7.01 -12.23
N SER A 199 20.15 6.52 -10.99
CA SER A 199 19.93 5.10 -10.71
C SER A 199 18.64 4.61 -11.34
N GLY A 200 18.69 3.47 -12.03
CA GLY A 200 17.50 2.82 -12.57
C GLY A 200 16.61 2.28 -11.44
N TRP A 201 15.30 2.29 -11.65
CA TRP A 201 14.28 1.77 -10.75
C TRP A 201 13.36 0.80 -11.48
N PHE A 202 12.64 -0.02 -10.73
CA PHE A 202 11.48 -0.74 -11.22
C PHE A 202 10.25 -0.34 -10.41
N LEU A 203 9.19 0.07 -11.12
CA LEU A 203 7.84 0.06 -10.59
C LEU A 203 7.24 -1.34 -10.79
N ILE A 204 6.79 -1.96 -9.71
CA ILE A 204 6.34 -3.35 -9.68
C ILE A 204 4.99 -3.42 -8.97
N LYS A 205 3.99 -4.02 -9.62
CA LYS A 205 2.70 -4.33 -8.99
C LYS A 205 2.85 -5.45 -7.96
N ARG A 206 2.33 -5.24 -6.76
CA ARG A 206 2.28 -6.27 -5.70
C ARG A 206 1.19 -7.30 -5.99
N ARG A 207 1.37 -8.51 -5.46
CA ARG A 207 0.41 -9.61 -5.59
C ARG A 207 -0.70 -9.44 -4.54
N ASP A 208 -1.68 -8.64 -4.87
CA ASP A 208 -2.89 -8.43 -4.07
C ASP A 208 -4.15 -8.72 -4.91
N GLU A 209 -5.33 -8.42 -4.38
CA GLU A 209 -6.62 -8.66 -5.05
C GLU A 209 -6.84 -7.86 -6.34
N PHE A 210 -6.10 -6.77 -6.54
CA PHE A 210 -6.17 -5.94 -7.75
C PHE A 210 -5.18 -6.40 -8.83
N ALA A 211 -4.29 -7.33 -8.52
CA ALA A 211 -3.33 -7.84 -9.48
C ALA A 211 -4.01 -8.66 -10.59
N VAL A 212 -3.64 -8.36 -11.84
CA VAL A 212 -4.11 -9.09 -13.01
C VAL A 212 -3.15 -10.25 -13.30
N SER A 213 -3.71 -11.43 -13.56
CA SER A 213 -2.95 -12.59 -14.04
C SER A 213 -2.64 -12.45 -15.54
N ARG A 214 -1.50 -12.99 -15.99
CA ARG A 214 -1.22 -13.08 -17.43
C ARG A 214 -2.13 -14.11 -18.10
#